data_AF-A0AAU4FH04-F1
#
_entry.id   AF-A0AAU4FH04-F1
#
_cell.length_a   1.000
_cell.length_b   1.000
_cell.length_c   1.000
_cell.angle_alpha   90.00
_cell.angle_beta   90.00
_cell.angle_gamma   90.00
#
_symmetry.space_group_name_H-M   'P 1'
#
loop_
_entity.id
_entity.type
_entity.pdbx_description
1 polymer ?
#
loop_
_entity_poly.entity_id
_entity_poly.type
_entity_poly.pdbx_seq_one_letter_code
_entity_poly.pdbx_strand_id
1 'polypeptide(L)'
;MIEQQGRLAAYWERQLDKMDERELRHAQRLPGWRDRRHRRALAGVLVVADLVLVGSAAVFTLVSPWLYFGLWTGSLLAGGAAFTLLKILTGRMSGSFSRLLDEREREWRHRVTYIGYLALVALMLVAMFYTLVVAGQAEGAFRGVMMMSALLVTGTTVPPVVLGWSLPDDDPEDFEEGDTHE
;
A
#
# COMPACT_ATOMS: atom_id res chain seq x y z
N MET A 1 21.15 -31.43 -16.09
CA MET A 1 20.56 -30.60 -15.01
C MET A 1 21.16 -29.19 -14.94
N ILE A 2 22.48 -29.01 -15.00
CA ILE A 2 23.14 -27.68 -14.98
C ILE A 2 22.68 -26.80 -16.15
N GLU A 3 22.53 -27.36 -17.35
CA GLU A 3 22.11 -26.64 -18.55
C GLU A 3 20.63 -26.17 -18.51
N GLN A 4 19.76 -26.92 -17.83
CA GLN A 4 18.37 -26.50 -17.56
C GLN A 4 18.32 -25.38 -16.52
N GLN A 5 19.16 -25.43 -15.48
CA GLN A 5 19.28 -24.36 -14.49
C GLN A 5 19.81 -23.06 -15.12
N GLY A 6 20.78 -23.13 -16.03
CA GLY A 6 21.28 -21.97 -16.77
C GLY A 6 20.23 -21.33 -17.68
N ARG A 7 19.40 -22.13 -18.36
CA ARG A 7 18.29 -21.61 -19.20
C ARG A 7 17.17 -20.98 -18.39
N LEU A 8 16.84 -21.54 -17.22
CA LEU A 8 15.85 -20.96 -16.31
C LEU A 8 16.34 -19.66 -15.68
N ALA A 9 17.63 -19.59 -15.32
CA ALA A 9 18.25 -18.36 -14.82
C ALA A 9 18.21 -17.26 -15.89
N ALA A 10 18.62 -17.56 -17.13
CA ALA A 10 18.58 -16.61 -18.24
C ALA A 10 17.15 -16.18 -18.63
N TYR A 11 16.16 -17.06 -18.49
CA TYR A 11 14.75 -16.70 -18.68
C TYR A 11 14.26 -15.76 -17.57
N TRP A 12 14.63 -16.05 -16.32
CA TRP A 12 14.32 -15.19 -15.18
C TRP A 12 14.95 -13.81 -15.30
N GLU A 13 16.22 -13.72 -15.68
CA GLU A 13 16.90 -12.43 -15.92
C GLU A 13 16.16 -11.59 -16.96
N ARG A 14 15.78 -12.17 -18.11
CA ARG A 14 15.00 -11.42 -19.12
C ARG A 14 13.62 -11.00 -18.64
N GLN A 15 12.99 -11.75 -17.74
CA GLN A 15 11.71 -11.33 -17.15
C GLN A 15 11.91 -10.18 -16.18
N LEU A 16 12.97 -10.22 -15.36
CA LEU A 16 13.35 -9.14 -14.46
C LEU A 16 13.61 -7.85 -15.26
N ASP A 17 14.42 -7.92 -16.32
CA ASP A 17 14.72 -6.77 -17.17
C ASP A 17 13.46 -6.13 -17.76
N LYS A 18 12.51 -6.96 -18.24
CA LYS A 18 11.23 -6.47 -18.78
C LYS A 18 10.34 -5.81 -17.72
N MET A 19 10.41 -6.27 -16.47
CA MET A 19 9.65 -5.67 -15.38
C MET A 19 10.31 -4.36 -14.93
N ASP A 20 11.64 -4.31 -14.87
CA ASP A 20 12.42 -3.10 -14.59
C ASP A 20 12.12 -1.99 -15.61
N GLU A 21 12.11 -2.30 -16.91
CA GLU A 21 11.75 -1.32 -17.95
C GLU A 21 10.30 -0.82 -17.84
N ARG A 22 9.38 -1.66 -17.36
CA ARG A 22 7.97 -1.27 -17.14
C ARG A 22 7.86 -0.36 -15.93
N GLU A 23 8.61 -0.64 -14.88
CA GLU A 23 8.66 0.18 -13.67
C GLU A 23 9.32 1.53 -13.92
N LEU A 24 10.40 1.59 -14.70
CA LEU A 24 10.99 2.86 -15.15
C LEU A 24 9.97 3.71 -15.91
N ARG A 25 9.28 3.13 -16.89
CA ARG A 25 8.21 3.79 -17.65
C ARG A 25 7.01 4.19 -16.81
N HIS A 26 6.72 3.48 -15.71
CA HIS A 26 5.67 3.85 -14.76
C HIS A 26 6.13 4.92 -13.77
N ALA A 27 7.39 4.89 -13.33
CA ALA A 27 7.97 5.87 -12.41
C ALA A 27 8.12 7.26 -13.05
N GLN A 28 8.26 7.33 -14.37
CA GLN A 28 8.24 8.57 -15.16
C GLN A 28 6.82 9.11 -15.41
N ARG A 29 5.75 8.37 -15.05
CA ARG A 29 4.38 8.90 -15.16
C ARG A 29 4.09 9.78 -13.95
N LEU A 30 3.76 11.05 -14.21
CA LEU A 30 3.37 12.08 -13.23
C LEU A 30 4.53 12.70 -12.40
N PRO A 31 5.62 13.18 -13.03
CA PRO A 31 6.73 13.81 -12.31
C PRO A 31 6.27 15.03 -11.48
N GLY A 32 5.37 15.86 -12.03
CA GLY A 32 4.85 17.05 -11.34
C GLY A 32 3.91 16.80 -10.15
N TRP A 33 3.58 15.54 -9.82
CA TRP A 33 2.76 15.19 -8.65
C TRP A 33 3.57 14.56 -7.52
N ARG A 34 4.89 14.43 -7.68
CA ARG A 34 5.78 13.81 -6.69
C ARG A 34 6.16 14.71 -5.52
N ASP A 35 5.55 15.89 -5.39
CA ASP A 35 5.75 16.74 -4.21
C ASP A 35 5.23 16.10 -2.91
N ARG A 36 5.92 16.40 -1.81
CA ARG A 36 5.60 15.99 -0.44
C ARG A 36 4.19 16.36 -0.06
N ARG A 37 3.70 17.50 -0.56
CA ARG A 37 2.35 18.00 -0.27
C ARG A 37 1.29 17.06 -0.80
N HIS A 38 1.43 16.60 -2.04
CA HIS A 38 0.48 15.69 -2.69
C HIS A 38 0.55 14.29 -2.07
N ARG A 39 1.77 13.76 -1.82
CA ARG A 39 1.96 12.47 -1.15
C ARG A 39 1.39 12.46 0.27
N ARG A 40 1.62 13.51 1.07
CA ARG A 40 1.04 13.64 2.41
C ARG A 40 -0.47 13.80 2.40
N ALA A 41 -1.01 14.56 1.45
CA ALA A 41 -2.46 14.70 1.30
C ALA A 41 -3.10 13.33 0.99
N LEU A 42 -2.53 12.57 0.05
CA LEU A 42 -3.01 11.22 -0.27
C LEU A 42 -2.87 10.25 0.90
N ALA A 43 -1.76 10.31 1.66
CA ALA A 43 -1.60 9.53 2.88
C ALA A 43 -2.68 9.89 3.93
N GLY A 44 -3.00 11.17 4.08
CA GLY A 44 -4.10 11.64 4.92
C GLY A 44 -5.46 11.11 4.47
N VAL A 45 -5.76 11.17 3.16
CA VAL A 45 -6.99 10.60 2.59
C VAL A 45 -7.08 9.10 2.85
N LEU A 46 -5.97 8.37 2.70
CA LEU A 46 -5.93 6.94 2.95
C LEU A 46 -6.19 6.61 4.42
N VAL A 47 -5.57 7.33 5.35
CA VAL A 47 -5.82 7.19 6.79
C VAL A 47 -7.28 7.49 7.14
N VAL A 48 -7.86 8.56 6.58
CA VAL A 48 -9.27 8.88 6.80
C VAL A 48 -10.18 7.79 6.25
N ALA A 49 -9.89 7.25 5.06
CA ALA A 49 -10.64 6.15 4.47
C ALA A 49 -10.57 4.90 5.36
N ASP A 50 -9.39 4.55 5.88
CA ASP A 50 -9.21 3.44 6.83
C ASP A 50 -10.02 3.64 8.11
N LEU A 51 -9.99 4.84 8.69
CA LEU A 51 -10.79 5.16 9.89
C LEU A 51 -12.30 5.06 9.63
N VAL A 52 -12.76 5.52 8.46
CA VAL A 52 -14.18 5.37 8.06
C VAL A 52 -14.52 3.89 7.86
N LEU A 53 -13.64 3.10 7.26
CA LEU A 53 -13.83 1.66 7.06
C LEU A 53 -13.97 0.94 8.40
N VAL A 54 -13.03 1.15 9.33
CA VAL A 54 -13.06 0.56 10.68
C VAL A 54 -14.27 1.05 11.48
N GLY A 55 -14.58 2.35 11.41
CA GLY A 55 -15.75 2.93 12.07
C GLY A 55 -17.05 2.33 11.56
N SER A 56 -17.19 2.17 10.24
CA SER A 56 -18.36 1.54 9.62
C SER A 56 -18.52 0.07 10.02
N ALA A 57 -17.40 -0.66 10.18
CA ALA A 57 -17.40 -2.03 10.70
C ALA A 57 -17.93 -2.09 12.15
N ALA A 58 -17.54 -1.13 12.99
CA ALA A 58 -17.95 -1.08 14.40
C ALA A 58 -19.45 -0.82 14.57
N VAL A 59 -20.02 0.02 13.69
CA VAL A 59 -21.44 0.41 13.74
C VAL A 59 -22.34 -0.40 12.80
N PHE A 60 -21.85 -1.50 12.22
CA PHE A 60 -22.56 -2.31 11.21
C PHE A 60 -24.03 -2.60 11.56
N THR A 61 -24.32 -2.94 12.82
CA THR A 61 -25.69 -3.29 13.28
C THR A 61 -26.49 -2.09 13.80
N LEU A 62 -25.90 -0.91 13.89
CA LEU A 62 -26.52 0.29 14.49
C LEU A 62 -27.04 1.28 13.45
N VAL A 63 -26.60 1.17 12.20
CA VAL A 63 -26.92 2.13 11.14
C VAL A 63 -27.78 1.50 10.05
N SER A 64 -28.43 2.36 9.25
CA SER A 64 -29.16 1.91 8.06
C SER A 64 -28.22 1.19 7.09
N PRO A 65 -28.63 0.06 6.47
CA PRO A 65 -27.83 -0.66 5.50
C PRO A 65 -27.32 0.23 4.36
N TRP A 66 -28.12 1.17 3.88
CA TRP A 66 -27.72 2.10 2.81
C TRP A 66 -26.57 3.01 3.23
N LEU A 67 -26.62 3.54 4.46
CA LEU A 67 -25.56 4.39 4.99
C LEU A 67 -24.28 3.57 5.20
N TYR A 68 -24.41 2.37 5.75
CA TYR A 68 -23.29 1.44 5.89
C TYR A 68 -22.63 1.14 4.54
N PHE A 69 -23.41 0.71 3.54
CA PHE A 69 -22.87 0.41 2.22
C PHE A 69 -22.22 1.64 1.58
N GLY A 70 -22.81 2.83 1.73
CA GLY A 70 -22.23 4.08 1.23
C GLY A 70 -20.87 4.40 1.88
N LEU A 71 -20.76 4.30 3.20
CA LEU A 71 -19.52 4.53 3.92
C LEU A 71 -18.46 3.47 3.61
N TRP A 72 -18.84 2.20 3.58
CA TRP A 72 -17.95 1.07 3.33
C TRP A 72 -17.41 1.06 1.90
N THR A 73 -18.30 1.19 0.91
CA THR A 73 -17.86 1.21 -0.50
C THR A 73 -17.15 2.51 -0.85
N GLY A 74 -17.62 3.64 -0.32
CA GLY A 74 -16.96 4.93 -0.49
C GLY A 74 -15.53 4.94 0.05
N SER A 75 -15.31 4.40 1.25
CA SER A 75 -13.97 4.29 1.82
C SER A 75 -13.09 3.33 1.06
N LEU A 76 -13.61 2.18 0.58
CA LEU A 76 -12.85 1.26 -0.27
C LEU A 76 -12.43 1.90 -1.59
N LEU A 77 -13.31 2.65 -2.26
CA LEU A 77 -12.99 3.29 -3.53
C LEU A 77 -12.01 4.45 -3.34
N ALA A 78 -12.27 5.34 -2.38
CA ALA A 78 -11.38 6.47 -2.08
C ALA A 78 -10.01 6.00 -1.57
N GLY A 79 -10.00 5.04 -0.64
CA GLY A 79 -8.80 4.43 -0.11
C GLY A 79 -8.03 3.64 -1.16
N GLY A 80 -8.71 2.83 -1.98
CA GLY A 80 -8.09 2.09 -3.08
C GLY A 80 -7.44 3.00 -4.13
N ALA A 81 -8.10 4.10 -4.49
CA ALA A 81 -7.55 5.12 -5.38
C ALA A 81 -6.33 5.80 -4.76
N ALA A 82 -6.42 6.26 -3.51
CA ALA A 82 -5.32 6.90 -2.79
C ALA A 82 -4.12 5.95 -2.61
N PHE A 83 -4.38 4.69 -2.27
CA PHE A 83 -3.37 3.63 -2.17
C PHE A 83 -2.66 3.40 -3.49
N THR A 84 -3.41 3.28 -4.59
CA THR A 84 -2.83 3.07 -5.93
C THR A 84 -1.98 4.27 -6.35
N LEU A 85 -2.49 5.48 -6.16
CA LEU A 85 -1.75 6.72 -6.43
C LEU A 85 -0.48 6.82 -5.58
N LEU A 86 -0.56 6.49 -4.28
CA LEU A 86 0.62 6.45 -3.42
C LEU A 86 1.64 5.43 -3.93
N LYS A 87 1.22 4.22 -4.32
CA LYS A 87 2.17 3.25 -4.90
C LYS A 87 2.84 3.78 -6.17
N ILE A 88 2.10 4.49 -7.02
CA ILE A 88 2.66 5.12 -8.23
C ILE A 88 3.67 6.22 -7.85
N LEU A 89 3.28 7.16 -6.97
CA LEU A 89 4.12 8.31 -6.57
C LEU A 89 5.32 7.91 -5.72
N THR A 90 5.21 6.83 -4.95
CA THR A 90 6.32 6.26 -4.18
C THR A 90 7.20 5.34 -5.05
N GLY A 91 6.77 5.06 -6.29
CA GLY A 91 7.55 4.48 -7.38
C GLY A 91 8.57 3.44 -6.96
N ARG A 92 9.85 3.76 -7.20
CA ARG A 92 11.06 2.93 -6.96
C ARG A 92 11.05 2.23 -5.60
N MET A 93 10.58 2.89 -4.54
CA MET A 93 10.58 2.32 -3.18
C MET A 93 9.46 1.32 -2.92
N SER A 94 8.35 1.39 -3.68
CA SER A 94 7.21 0.49 -3.50
C SER A 94 7.20 -0.69 -4.48
N GLY A 95 7.74 -0.50 -5.69
CA GLY A 95 7.78 -1.50 -6.77
C GLY A 95 9.19 -2.03 -7.08
N SER A 96 10.17 -1.13 -7.27
CA SER A 96 11.41 -1.45 -7.99
C SER A 96 12.18 -2.66 -7.47
N PHE A 97 12.64 -3.50 -8.38
CA PHE A 97 13.49 -4.65 -8.03
C PHE A 97 14.72 -4.19 -7.27
N SER A 98 15.03 -4.96 -6.22
CA SER A 98 16.18 -4.76 -5.33
C SER A 98 17.46 -4.37 -6.08
N ARG A 99 17.70 -4.92 -7.28
CA ARG A 99 18.89 -4.66 -8.10
C ARG A 99 19.12 -3.19 -8.48
N LEU A 100 18.06 -2.39 -8.62
CA LEU A 100 18.15 -0.97 -8.99
C LEU A 100 18.17 -0.04 -7.77
N LEU A 101 17.96 -0.56 -6.56
CA LEU A 101 18.02 0.21 -5.32
C LEU A 101 19.43 0.16 -4.73
N ASP A 102 19.89 1.30 -4.22
CA ASP A 102 21.09 1.36 -3.38
C ASP A 102 20.84 0.60 -2.06
N GLU A 103 21.90 0.18 -1.38
CA GLU A 103 21.77 -0.66 -0.18
C GLU A 103 20.96 0.04 0.93
N ARG A 104 21.12 1.37 1.05
CA ARG A 104 20.34 2.20 1.98
C ARG A 104 18.85 2.20 1.67
N GLU A 105 18.48 2.24 0.39
CA GLU A 105 17.08 2.23 -0.04
C GLU A 105 16.42 0.87 0.24
N ARG A 106 17.18 -0.22 0.06
CA ARG A 106 16.72 -1.58 0.40
C ARG A 106 16.46 -1.73 1.90
N GLU A 107 17.42 -1.31 2.73
CA GLU A 107 17.27 -1.34 4.19
C GLU A 107 16.06 -0.53 4.64
N TRP A 108 15.85 0.66 4.04
CA TRP A 108 14.68 1.48 4.34
C TRP A 108 13.38 0.78 3.97
N ARG A 109 13.29 0.19 2.76
CA ARG A 109 12.12 -0.58 2.33
C ARG A 109 11.84 -1.75 3.26
N HIS A 110 12.87 -2.49 3.65
CA HIS A 110 12.76 -3.59 4.62
C HIS A 110 12.24 -3.08 5.97
N ARG A 111 12.76 -1.97 6.47
CA ARG A 111 12.30 -1.37 7.73
C ARG A 111 10.83 -0.97 7.67
N VAL A 112 10.40 -0.31 6.60
CA VAL A 112 9.00 0.11 6.43
C VAL A 112 8.07 -1.09 6.26
N THR A 113 8.49 -2.10 5.51
CA THR A 113 7.73 -3.36 5.33
C THR A 113 7.60 -4.10 6.66
N TYR A 114 8.67 -4.15 7.45
CA TYR A 114 8.67 -4.75 8.79
C TYR A 114 7.74 -4.01 9.75
N ILE A 115 7.75 -2.66 9.74
CA ILE A 115 6.81 -1.85 10.53
C ILE A 115 5.37 -2.16 10.11
N GLY A 116 5.08 -2.21 8.81
CA GLY A 116 3.76 -2.57 8.31
C GLY A 116 3.33 -3.97 8.71
N TYR A 117 4.26 -4.95 8.68
CA TYR A 117 4.00 -6.30 9.17
C TYR A 117 3.67 -6.33 10.66
N LEU A 118 4.46 -5.65 11.51
CA LEU A 118 4.18 -5.56 12.95
C LEU A 118 2.82 -4.90 13.22
N ALA A 119 2.51 -3.82 12.50
CA ALA A 119 1.21 -3.16 12.60
C ALA A 119 0.07 -4.09 12.18
N LEU A 120 0.21 -4.80 11.07
CA LEU A 120 -0.78 -5.78 10.62
C LEU A 120 -0.98 -6.89 11.65
N VAL A 121 0.09 -7.46 12.21
CA VAL A 121 -0.02 -8.48 13.27
C VAL A 121 -0.78 -7.92 14.48
N ALA A 122 -0.44 -6.71 14.93
CA ALA A 122 -1.15 -6.06 16.03
C ALA A 122 -2.64 -5.85 15.73
N LEU A 123 -2.97 -5.38 14.52
CA LEU A 123 -4.35 -5.20 14.07
C LEU A 123 -5.11 -6.53 13.97
N MET A 124 -4.46 -7.61 13.54
CA MET A 124 -5.07 -8.94 13.50
C MET A 124 -5.32 -9.51 14.90
N LEU A 125 -4.46 -9.22 15.87
CA LEU A 125 -4.73 -9.53 17.27
C LEU A 125 -5.95 -8.75 17.78
N VAL A 126 -6.06 -7.46 17.45
CA VAL A 126 -7.24 -6.65 17.78
C VAL A 126 -8.51 -7.23 17.15
N ALA A 127 -8.46 -7.62 15.87
CA ALA A 127 -9.58 -8.26 15.17
C ALA A 127 -10.02 -9.56 15.85
N MET A 128 -9.05 -10.38 16.27
CA MET A 128 -9.30 -11.62 16.98
C MET A 128 -10.00 -11.36 18.33
N PHE A 129 -9.47 -10.46 19.16
CA PHE A 129 -10.08 -10.11 20.44
C PHE A 129 -11.47 -9.51 20.28
N TYR A 130 -11.65 -8.61 19.30
CA TYR A 130 -12.96 -8.05 18.98
C TYR A 130 -13.96 -9.16 18.63
N THR A 131 -13.57 -10.09 17.76
CA THR A 131 -14.42 -11.21 17.34
C THR A 131 -14.84 -12.07 18.53
N LEU A 132 -13.92 -12.35 19.47
CA LEU A 132 -14.24 -13.07 20.71
C LEU A 132 -15.25 -12.32 21.57
N VAL A 133 -15.12 -10.99 21.70
CA VAL A 133 -16.03 -10.16 22.50
C VAL A 133 -17.44 -10.11 21.88
N VAL A 134 -17.55 -10.11 20.55
CA VAL A 134 -18.86 -10.04 19.87
C VAL A 134 -19.48 -11.41 19.59
N ALA A 135 -18.76 -12.52 19.78
CA ALA A 135 -19.20 -13.86 19.40
C ALA A 135 -20.57 -14.27 19.99
N GLY A 136 -20.89 -13.83 21.21
CA GLY A 136 -22.16 -14.11 21.87
C GLY A 136 -23.30 -13.12 21.58
N GLN A 137 -23.05 -12.10 20.75
CA GLN A 137 -24.04 -11.05 20.43
C GLN A 137 -24.80 -11.39 19.14
N ALA A 138 -25.92 -10.70 18.91
CA ALA A 138 -26.64 -10.78 17.64
C ALA A 138 -25.70 -10.42 16.48
N GLU A 139 -25.72 -11.26 15.44
CA GLU A 139 -24.86 -11.14 14.26
C GLU A 139 -23.35 -11.08 14.58
N GLY A 140 -22.92 -11.62 15.73
CA GLY A 140 -21.54 -11.56 16.22
C GLY A 140 -20.51 -12.03 15.19
N ALA A 141 -20.81 -13.11 14.47
CA ALA A 141 -19.96 -13.62 13.40
C ALA A 141 -19.77 -12.60 12.26
N PHE A 142 -20.86 -11.98 11.77
CA PHE A 142 -20.79 -10.95 10.72
C PHE A 142 -20.03 -9.72 11.19
N ARG A 143 -20.30 -9.24 12.41
CA ARG A 143 -19.58 -8.10 13.00
C ARG A 143 -18.08 -8.38 13.10
N GLY A 144 -17.69 -9.58 13.53
CA GLY A 144 -16.31 -10.03 13.59
C GLY A 144 -15.64 -10.04 12.22
N VAL A 145 -16.28 -10.65 11.22
CA VAL A 145 -15.76 -10.71 9.84
C VAL A 145 -15.63 -9.31 9.22
N MET A 146 -16.61 -8.42 9.42
CA MET A 146 -16.51 -7.06 8.90
C MET A 146 -15.36 -6.30 9.56
N MET A 147 -15.22 -6.38 10.89
CA MET A 147 -14.10 -5.74 11.57
C MET A 147 -12.75 -6.32 11.14
N MET A 148 -12.64 -7.64 11.02
CA MET A 148 -11.42 -8.30 10.57
C MET A 148 -11.02 -7.88 9.16
N SER A 149 -11.98 -7.79 8.22
CA SER A 149 -11.71 -7.31 6.86
C SER A 149 -11.28 -5.84 6.82
N ALA A 150 -11.92 -4.96 7.60
CA ALA A 150 -11.50 -3.57 7.72
C ALA A 150 -10.06 -3.44 8.24
N LEU A 151 -9.75 -4.11 9.35
CA LEU A 151 -8.42 -4.07 9.97
C LEU A 151 -7.34 -4.71 9.09
N LEU A 152 -7.70 -5.73 8.30
CA LEU A 152 -6.79 -6.36 7.35
C LEU A 152 -6.41 -5.38 6.24
N VAL A 153 -7.41 -4.73 5.63
CA VAL A 153 -7.17 -3.69 4.62
C VAL A 153 -6.29 -2.58 5.20
N THR A 154 -6.65 -2.03 6.36
CA THR A 154 -5.88 -0.98 7.03
C THR A 154 -4.44 -1.42 7.38
N GLY A 155 -4.22 -2.68 7.73
CA GLY A 155 -2.86 -3.18 7.95
C GLY A 155 -2.00 -3.17 6.67
N THR A 156 -2.60 -3.42 5.51
CA THR A 156 -1.88 -3.40 4.22
C THR A 156 -1.56 -2.00 3.71
N THR A 157 -2.27 -0.97 4.19
CA THR A 157 -2.05 0.44 3.80
C THR A 157 -0.94 1.12 4.61
N VAL A 158 -0.50 0.52 5.73
CA VAL A 158 0.53 1.09 6.61
C VAL A 158 1.85 1.39 5.89
N PRO A 159 2.50 0.46 5.14
CA PRO A 159 3.77 0.78 4.49
C PRO A 159 3.66 1.95 3.49
N PRO A 160 2.65 2.00 2.58
CA PRO A 160 2.43 3.17 1.71
C PRO A 160 2.19 4.48 2.46
N VAL A 161 1.43 4.47 3.56
CA VAL A 161 1.21 5.68 4.38
C VAL A 161 2.52 6.17 4.99
N VAL A 162 3.31 5.25 5.57
CA VAL A 162 4.62 5.57 6.15
C VAL A 162 5.57 6.12 5.09
N LEU A 163 5.63 5.51 3.90
CA LEU A 163 6.46 5.98 2.80
C LEU A 163 6.00 7.35 2.29
N GLY A 164 4.69 7.53 2.04
CA GLY A 164 4.13 8.79 1.55
C GLY A 164 4.36 9.97 2.49
N TRP A 165 4.51 9.71 3.80
CA TRP A 165 4.81 10.74 4.79
C TRP A 165 6.31 11.04 4.95
N SER A 166 7.16 10.03 4.73
CA SER A 166 8.59 10.07 5.05
C SER A 166 9.51 10.36 3.87
N LEU A 167 9.11 10.06 2.63
CA LEU A 167 9.96 10.28 1.46
C LEU A 167 10.29 11.79 1.27
N PRO A 168 11.57 12.14 1.07
CA PRO A 168 11.99 13.47 0.60
C PRO A 168 11.43 13.77 -0.79
N ASP A 169 11.33 15.05 -1.13
CA ASP A 169 11.00 15.47 -2.50
C ASP A 169 12.07 14.98 -3.47
N ASP A 170 11.65 14.55 -4.66
CA ASP A 170 12.58 14.15 -5.71
C ASP A 170 13.18 15.43 -6.31
N ASP A 171 14.51 15.47 -6.51
CA ASP A 171 15.19 16.65 -7.06
C ASP A 171 14.81 16.80 -8.55
N PRO A 172 14.42 17.99 -9.03
CA PRO A 172 14.09 18.19 -10.45
C PRO A 172 15.26 17.86 -11.40
N GLU A 173 16.50 17.95 -10.94
CA GLU A 173 17.71 17.64 -11.70
C GLU A 173 17.82 16.14 -12.06
N ASP A 174 17.22 15.23 -11.28
CA ASP A 174 17.22 13.78 -11.55
C ASP A 174 16.41 13.39 -12.82
N PHE A 175 15.62 14.32 -13.37
CA PHE A 175 14.78 14.09 -14.55
C PHE A 175 15.32 14.77 -15.82
N GLU A 176 16.17 15.80 -15.70
CA GLU A 176 16.72 16.53 -16.85
C GLU A 176 17.88 15.79 -17.53
N GLU A 177 18.67 14.98 -16.80
CA GLU A 177 19.75 14.16 -17.36
C GLU A 177 19.26 13.05 -18.33
N GLY A 178 17.97 12.74 -18.34
CA GLY A 178 17.38 11.76 -19.26
C GLY A 178 17.02 12.30 -20.65
N ASP A 179 16.83 13.62 -20.80
CA ASP A 179 16.33 14.26 -22.04
C ASP A 179 17.45 14.91 -22.86
N THR A 180 18.68 15.04 -22.33
CA THR A 180 19.82 15.68 -23.00
C THR A 180 20.72 14.72 -23.79
N HIS A 181 20.29 13.47 -24.00
CA HIS A 181 21.03 12.46 -24.77
C HIS A 181 20.26 11.93 -25.99
N GLU A 182 19.55 12.82 -26.70
CA GLU A 182 19.17 12.63 -28.12
C GLU A 182 19.89 13.65 -29.01
#